data_AF-A0A5C7XFJ8-F1
#
_entry.id   AF-A0A5C7XFJ8-F1
#
_cell.length_a   1.000
_cell.length_b   1.000
_cell.length_c   1.000
_cell.angle_alpha   90.00
_cell.angle_beta   90.00
_cell.angle_gamma   90.00
#
_symmetry.space_group_name_H-M   'P 1'
#
loop_
_entity.id
_entity.type
_entity.pdbx_description
1 polymer ?
#
loop_
_entity_poly.entity_id
_entity_poly.type
_entity_poly.pdbx_seq_one_letter_code
_entity_poly.pdbx_strand_id
1 'polypeptide(L)'
;MATPTTTIRIPDELKARLAKLAEQEGTSTHSLILDAIAEKADALERRQSFHAEARERYERYLENGEAIPWDEMRDYLRRRVRGESIAPPRARRLDD
;
A
#
# COMPACT_ATOMS: atom_id res chain seq x y z
N MET A 1 -22.15 2.05 -16.13
CA MET A 1 -21.95 3.31 -15.36
C MET A 1 -21.54 4.40 -16.33
N ALA A 2 -21.88 5.66 -16.07
CA ALA A 2 -21.50 6.76 -16.97
C ALA A 2 -19.99 7.03 -16.87
N THR A 3 -19.31 7.22 -18.00
CA THR A 3 -17.90 7.60 -18.10
C THR A 3 -17.81 9.07 -18.53
N PRO A 4 -17.88 10.03 -17.59
CA PRO A 4 -17.81 11.44 -17.92
C PRO A 4 -16.44 11.80 -18.50
N THR A 5 -16.40 12.77 -19.41
CA THR A 5 -15.14 13.28 -19.95
C THR A 5 -14.55 14.31 -18.99
N THR A 6 -13.28 14.14 -18.62
CA THR A 6 -12.52 15.12 -17.82
C THR A 6 -11.35 15.66 -18.64
N THR A 7 -11.32 16.98 -18.85
CA THR A 7 -10.22 17.64 -19.57
C THR A 7 -9.06 17.93 -18.62
N ILE A 8 -7.93 17.25 -18.83
CA ILE A 8 -6.71 17.42 -18.03
C ILE A 8 -5.70 18.21 -18.85
N ARG A 9 -5.12 19.27 -18.27
CA ARG A 9 -4.02 20.01 -18.89
C ARG A 9 -2.71 19.28 -18.62
N ILE A 10 -2.02 18.90 -19.69
CA ILE A 10 -0.75 18.17 -19.64
C ILE A 10 0.29 19.02 -20.37
N PRO A 11 1.47 19.28 -19.76
CA PRO A 11 2.57 19.97 -20.46
C PRO A 11 2.98 19.23 -21.73
N ASP A 12 3.35 19.97 -22.79
CA ASP A 12 3.68 19.39 -24.09
C ASP A 12 4.81 18.36 -24.03
N GLU A 13 5.82 18.62 -23.19
CA GLU A 13 6.93 17.68 -22.95
C GLU A 13 6.43 16.34 -22.39
N LEU A 14 5.52 16.38 -21.42
CA LEU A 14 4.94 15.18 -20.83
C LEU A 14 4.06 14.45 -21.84
N LYS A 15 3.25 15.18 -22.63
CA LYS A 15 2.43 14.60 -23.71
C LYS A 15 3.29 13.85 -24.74
N ALA A 16 4.39 14.45 -25.18
CA ALA A 16 5.32 13.84 -26.13
C ALA A 16 5.97 12.58 -25.54
N ARG A 17 6.38 12.63 -24.27
CA ARG A 17 6.95 11.47 -23.57
C ARG A 17 5.96 10.31 -23.47
N LEU A 18 4.71 10.59 -23.09
CA LEU A 18 3.66 9.56 -22.97
C LEU A 18 3.32 8.93 -24.32
N ALA A 19 3.28 9.72 -25.41
CA ALA A 19 3.04 9.20 -26.74
C ALA A 19 4.14 8.20 -27.18
N LYS A 20 5.40 8.54 -26.95
CA LYS A 20 6.53 7.65 -27.26
C LYS A 20 6.49 6.35 -26.44
N LEU A 21 6.20 6.44 -25.14
CA LEU A 21 6.08 5.27 -24.27
C LEU A 21 4.91 4.38 -24.69
N ALA A 22 3.76 4.96 -25.02
CA ALA A 22 2.60 4.21 -25.48
C ALA A 22 2.89 3.45 -26.78
N GLU A 23 3.59 4.07 -27.73
CA GLU A 23 4.02 3.42 -28.97
C GLU A 23 4.96 2.24 -28.71
N GLN A 24 5.94 2.42 -27.81
CA GLN A 24 6.90 1.36 -27.43
C GLN A 24 6.21 0.17 -26.75
N GLU A 25 5.19 0.43 -25.94
CA GLU A 25 4.40 -0.59 -25.23
C GLU A 25 3.25 -1.15 -26.09
N GLY A 26 3.04 -0.65 -27.32
CA GLY A 26 1.95 -1.09 -28.21
C GLY A 26 0.56 -0.73 -27.71
N THR A 27 0.44 0.32 -26.89
CA THR A 27 -0.83 0.82 -26.32
C THR A 27 -1.16 2.23 -26.82
N SER A 28 -2.34 2.74 -26.45
CA SER A 28 -2.70 4.14 -26.71
C SER A 28 -2.26 5.04 -25.56
N THR A 29 -1.92 6.29 -25.86
CA THR A 29 -1.62 7.31 -24.83
C THR A 29 -2.77 7.47 -23.84
N HIS A 30 -4.02 7.33 -24.30
CA HIS A 30 -5.20 7.41 -23.45
C HIS A 30 -5.26 6.25 -22.44
N SER A 31 -5.08 5.01 -22.89
CA SER A 31 -5.05 3.84 -21.99
C SER A 31 -3.93 3.99 -20.97
N LEU A 32 -2.72 4.35 -21.44
CA LEU A 32 -1.57 4.54 -20.57
C LEU A 32 -1.80 5.61 -19.50
N ILE A 33 -2.50 6.70 -19.82
CA ILE A 33 -2.87 7.72 -18.83
C ILE A 33 -3.87 7.17 -17.82
N LEU A 34 -4.89 6.43 -18.26
CA LEU A 34 -5.88 5.83 -17.36
C LEU A 34 -5.23 4.82 -16.41
N ASP A 35 -4.36 3.96 -16.93
CA ASP A 35 -3.64 2.97 -16.15
C ASP A 35 -2.76 3.64 -15.08
N ALA A 36 -2.02 4.69 -15.46
CA ALA A 36 -1.20 5.45 -14.52
C ALA A 36 -2.03 6.14 -13.42
N ILE A 37 -3.23 6.64 -13.75
CA ILE A 37 -4.14 7.24 -12.77
C ILE A 37 -4.69 6.18 -11.82
N ALA A 38 -5.11 5.03 -12.35
CA ALA A 38 -5.63 3.91 -11.55
C ALA A 38 -4.57 3.39 -10.58
N GLU A 39 -3.36 3.10 -11.08
CA GLU A 39 -2.23 2.67 -10.24
C GLU A 39 -1.92 3.68 -9.13
N LYS A 40 -2.00 4.98 -9.45
CA LYS A 40 -1.76 6.03 -8.45
C LYS A 40 -2.87 6.09 -7.41
N ALA A 41 -4.13 5.95 -7.81
CA ALA A 41 -5.26 5.89 -6.90
C ALA A 41 -5.12 4.70 -5.95
N ASP A 42 -4.90 3.49 -6.48
CA ASP A 42 -4.71 2.27 -5.69
C ASP A 42 -3.54 2.37 -4.71
N ALA A 43 -2.43 2.99 -5.13
CA ALA A 43 -1.28 3.23 -4.26
C ALA A 43 -1.62 4.21 -3.12
N LEU A 44 -2.40 5.26 -3.40
CA LEU A 44 -2.83 6.23 -2.38
C LEU A 44 -3.82 5.60 -1.40
N GLU A 45 -4.76 4.80 -1.88
CA GLU A 45 -5.72 4.08 -1.04
C GLU A 45 -5.01 3.08 -0.11
N ARG A 46 -4.09 2.27 -0.63
CA ARG A 46 -3.26 1.37 0.18
C ARG A 46 -2.47 2.12 1.25
N ARG A 47 -1.89 3.27 0.89
CA ARG A 47 -1.15 4.10 1.84
C ARG A 47 -2.05 4.66 2.94
N GLN A 48 -3.24 5.14 2.58
CA GLN A 48 -4.21 5.66 3.55
C GLN A 48 -4.71 4.57 4.48
N SER A 49 -5.04 3.40 3.94
CA SER A 49 -5.44 2.22 4.72
C SER A 49 -4.34 1.80 5.70
N PHE A 50 -3.09 1.72 5.25
CA PHE A 50 -1.95 1.42 6.13
C PHE A 50 -1.80 2.44 7.27
N HIS A 51 -1.93 3.75 6.98
CA HIS A 51 -1.87 4.78 8.01
C HIS A 51 -3.07 4.75 8.97
N ALA A 52 -4.26 4.42 8.48
CA ALA A 52 -5.45 4.27 9.31
C ALA A 52 -5.28 3.10 10.30
N GLU A 53 -4.85 1.94 9.81
CA GLU A 53 -4.59 0.77 10.63
C GLU A 53 -3.48 1.01 11.67
N ALA A 54 -2.38 1.67 11.26
CA ALA A 54 -1.29 2.02 12.18
C ALA A 54 -1.77 2.95 13.30
N ARG A 55 -2.62 3.94 12.98
CA ARG A 55 -3.20 4.84 13.96
C ARG A 55 -4.12 4.11 14.93
N GLU A 56 -5.02 3.28 14.41
CA GLU A 56 -5.94 2.48 15.24
C GLU A 56 -5.19 1.55 16.21
N ARG A 57 -4.11 0.91 15.74
CA ARG A 57 -3.23 0.09 16.59
C ARG A 57 -2.51 0.91 17.65
N TYR A 58 -2.06 2.11 17.30
CA TYR A 58 -1.38 3.01 18.24
C TYR A 58 -2.33 3.56 19.31
N GLU A 59 -3.56 3.92 18.93
CA GLU A 59 -4.61 4.34 19.86
C GLU A 59 -4.91 3.23 20.87
N ARG A 60 -5.11 1.98 20.42
CA ARG A 60 -5.26 0.83 21.33
C ARG A 60 -4.08 0.65 22.27
N TYR A 61 -2.85 0.76 21.76
CA TYR A 61 -1.65 0.66 22.58
C TYR A 61 -1.61 1.76 23.66
N LEU A 62 -1.99 2.99 23.32
CA LEU A 62 -2.09 4.08 24.31
C LEU A 62 -3.16 3.80 25.38
N GLU A 63 -4.24 3.10 25.02
CA GLU A 63 -5.32 2.75 25.95
C GLU A 63 -4.96 1.60 26.91
N ASN A 64 -4.35 0.52 26.40
CA ASN A 64 -4.15 -0.71 27.17
C ASN A 64 -2.68 -1.06 27.48
N GLY A 65 -1.73 -0.41 26.81
CA GLY A 65 -0.29 -0.69 26.91
C GLY A 65 0.13 -2.05 26.36
N GLU A 66 -0.76 -2.78 25.67
CA GLU A 66 -0.50 -4.11 25.17
C GLU A 66 0.18 -4.07 23.80
N ALA A 67 1.30 -4.77 23.68
CA ALA A 67 2.02 -4.97 22.43
C ALA A 67 2.64 -6.36 22.38
N ILE A 68 3.09 -6.76 21.20
CA ILE A 68 3.86 -7.99 21.02
C ILE A 68 5.35 -7.60 21.02
N PRO A 69 6.19 -8.16 21.91
CA PRO A 69 7.63 -7.98 21.86
C PRO A 69 8.20 -8.35 20.48
N TRP A 70 9.08 -7.49 19.94
CA TRP A 70 9.58 -7.67 18.58
C TRP A 70 10.41 -8.95 18.42
N ASP A 71 11.16 -9.33 19.43
CA ASP A 71 11.94 -10.57 19.47
C ASP A 71 11.06 -11.82 19.37
N GLU A 72 9.94 -11.86 20.09
CA GLU A 72 8.95 -12.95 20.02
C GLU A 72 8.29 -13.02 18.63
N MET A 73 7.85 -11.88 18.08
CA MET A 73 7.28 -11.83 16.72
C MET A 73 8.30 -12.26 15.66
N ARG A 74 9.56 -11.82 15.79
CA ARG A 74 10.64 -12.17 14.87
C ARG A 74 10.95 -13.66 14.91
N ASP A 75 11.00 -14.27 16.09
CA ASP A 75 11.19 -15.72 16.22
C ASP A 75 10.03 -16.49 15.56
N TYR A 76 8.79 -16.09 15.86
CA TYR A 76 7.60 -16.67 15.25
C TYR A 76 7.65 -16.62 13.71
N LEU A 77 7.97 -15.46 13.13
CA LEU A 77 8.06 -15.29 11.68
C LEU A 77 9.16 -16.16 11.06
N ARG A 78 10.34 -16.27 11.70
CA ARG A 78 11.43 -17.11 11.21
C ARG A 78 11.06 -18.59 11.16
N ARG A 79 10.42 -19.09 12.20
CA ARG A 79 9.97 -20.48 12.30
C ARG A 79 8.84 -20.78 11.32
N ARG A 80 7.89 -19.84 11.17
CA ARG A 80 6.81 -19.96 10.18
C ARG A 80 7.32 -20.05 8.74
N VAL A 81 8.35 -19.26 8.37
CA VAL A 81 8.99 -19.34 7.03
C VAL A 81 9.66 -20.69 6.79
N ARG A 82 10.06 -21.42 7.84
CA ARG A 82 10.59 -22.79 7.75
C ARG A 82 9.50 -23.87 7.67
N GLY A 83 8.23 -23.49 7.66
CA GLY A 83 7.10 -24.41 7.63
C GLY A 83 6.72 -25.00 9.00
N GLU A 84 7.29 -24.50 10.09
CA GLU A 84 6.92 -24.94 11.44
C GLU A 84 5.51 -24.45 11.79
N SER A 85 4.67 -25.34 12.33
CA SER A 85 3.36 -24.98 12.87
C SER A 85 3.49 -24.60 14.34
N ILE A 86 3.51 -23.29 14.60
CA ILE A 86 3.64 -22.72 15.94
C ILE A 86 2.57 -21.67 16.17
N ALA A 87 2.17 -21.48 17.43
CA ALA A 87 1.21 -20.45 17.79
C ALA A 87 1.82 -19.04 17.64
N PRO A 88 1.05 -18.04 17.17
CA PRO A 88 1.51 -16.66 17.16
C PRO A 88 1.68 -16.12 18.59
N PRO A 89 2.67 -15.25 18.84
CA PRO A 89 2.81 -14.56 20.12
C PRO A 89 1.59 -13.68 20.39
N ARG A 90 1.27 -13.50 21.68
CA ARG A 90 0.11 -12.73 22.12
C ARG A 90 0.53 -11.35 22.58
N ALA A 91 -0.31 -10.35 22.33
CA ALA A 91 -0.11 -9.03 22.91
C ALA A 91 -0.23 -9.12 24.43
N ARG A 92 0.67 -8.43 25.13
CA ARG A 92 0.65 -8.27 26.58
C ARG A 92 1.22 -6.90 26.93
N ARG A 93 0.94 -6.41 28.14
CA ARG A 93 1.61 -5.21 28.64
C ARG A 93 3.12 -5.44 28.61
N LEU A 94 3.85 -4.48 28.05
CA LEU A 94 5.30 -4.48 28.10
C LEU A 94 5.70 -3.94 29.48
N ASP A 95 6.43 -4.74 30.24
CA ASP A 95 7.11 -4.26 31.44
C ASP A 95 8.34 -3.44 31.00
N ASP A 96 8.59 -2.29 31.65
CA ASP A 96 9.74 -1.42 31.38
C ASP A 96 11.10 -2.11 31.63
#